data_AF-A0A091BXR1-F1
#
_entry.id   AF-A0A091BXR1-F1
#
_cell.length_a   1.000
_cell.length_b   1.000
_cell.length_c   1.000
_cell.angle_alpha   90.00
_cell.angle_beta   90.00
_cell.angle_gamma   90.00
#
_symmetry.space_group_name_H-M   'P 1'
#
loop_
_entity.id
_entity.type
_entity.pdbx_description
1 polymer ?
#
loop_
_entity_poly.entity_id
_entity_poly.type
_entity_poly.pdbx_seq_one_letter_code
_entity_poly.pdbx_strand_id
1 'polypeptide(L)' 'MNAQISKKDRQKVILVGDGAVGSSYAFALVTQNVAQEIGIVDIDKNRTEGDAIDLSDALAFNSPKKTLFRIL' A
#
# COMPACT_ATOMS: atom_id res chain seq x y z
N MET A 1 21.50 -16.01 23.18
CA MET A 1 20.34 -15.16 23.51
C MET A 1 19.65 -14.82 22.19
N ASN A 2 18.53 -15.48 21.90
CA ASN A 2 17.82 -15.33 20.63
C ASN A 2 17.06 -14.01 20.64
N ALA A 3 17.48 -13.07 19.81
CA ALA A 3 16.74 -11.85 19.56
C ALA A 3 15.39 -12.24 18.93
N GLN A 4 14.32 -12.20 19.73
CA GLN A 4 12.98 -12.16 19.19
C GLN A 4 12.91 -10.93 18.28
N ILE A 5 12.86 -11.15 16.96
CA ILE A 5 12.59 -10.12 15.98
C ILE A 5 11.24 -9.53 16.36
N SER A 6 11.23 -8.32 16.94
CA SER A 6 9.99 -7.65 17.34
C SER A 6 9.12 -7.52 16.09
N LYS A 7 8.05 -8.30 16.02
CA LYS A 7 7.04 -8.17 14.97
C LYS A 7 6.35 -6.84 15.23
N LYS A 8 6.89 -5.76 14.67
CA LYS A 8 6.31 -4.41 14.76
C LYS A 8 4.86 -4.51 14.29
N ASP A 9 3.91 -4.06 15.10
CA ASP A 9 2.50 -3.97 14.73
C ASP A 9 2.35 -2.99 13.57
N ARG A 10 2.48 -3.52 12.35
CA ARG A 10 2.27 -2.77 11.11
C ARG A 10 0.84 -2.95 10.68
N GLN A 11 0.14 -1.83 10.49
CA GLN A 11 -1.20 -1.83 9.91
C GLN A 11 -1.10 -2.19 8.44
N LYS A 12 -1.39 -3.47 8.17
CA LYS A 12 -1.39 -4.06 6.83
C LYS A 12 -2.81 -4.12 6.29
N VAL A 13 -3.02 -3.56 5.11
CA VAL A 13 -4.30 -3.53 4.40
C VAL A 13 -4.13 -4.27 3.08
N ILE A 14 -5.12 -5.08 2.70
CA ILE A 14 -5.18 -5.73 1.39
C ILE A 14 -6.41 -5.19 0.67
N LEU A 15 -6.20 -4.53 -0.47
CA LEU A 15 -7.22 -4.08 -1.39
C LEU A 15 -7.43 -5.17 -2.45
N VAL A 16 -8.68 -5.58 -2.67
CA VAL A 16 -9.05 -6.50 -3.75
C VAL A 16 -9.95 -5.75 -4.72
N GLY A 17 -9.49 -5.58 -5.95
CA GLY A 17 -10.13 -4.78 -7.00
C GLY A 17 -9.56 -3.36 -7.07
N ASP A 18 -8.72 -3.09 -8.06
CA ASP A 18 -8.10 -1.80 -8.38
C ASP A 18 -8.84 -1.07 -9.51
N GLY A 19 -10.18 -1.08 -9.41
CA GLY A 19 -11.03 -0.21 -10.21
C GLY A 19 -10.99 1.23 -9.68
N ALA A 20 -11.79 2.13 -10.27
CA ALA A 20 -11.84 3.54 -9.87
C ALA A 20 -12.14 3.76 -8.37
N VAL A 21 -12.92 2.88 -7.75
CA VAL A 21 -13.23 2.92 -6.31
C VAL A 21 -12.04 2.43 -5.48
N GLY A 22 -11.40 1.34 -5.92
CA GLY A 22 -10.27 0.73 -5.23
C GLY A 22 -9.05 1.65 -5.21
N SER A 23 -8.70 2.22 -6.37
CA SER A 23 -7.57 3.14 -6.49
C SER A 23 -7.79 4.42 -5.67
N SER A 24 -9.01 4.97 -5.68
CA SER A 24 -9.38 6.13 -4.83
C SER A 24 -9.24 5.83 -3.34
N TYR A 25 -9.63 4.62 -2.91
CA TYR A 25 -9.48 4.19 -1.52
C TYR A 25 -8.00 4.00 -1.15
N ALA A 26 -7.20 3.39 -2.03
CA ALA A 26 -5.76 3.25 -1.83
C ALA A 26 -5.07 4.63 -1.73
N PHE A 27 -5.46 5.59 -2.57
CA PHE A 27 -4.97 6.96 -2.50
C PHE A 27 -5.33 7.65 -1.18
N ALA A 28 -6.56 7.50 -0.70
CA ALA A 28 -6.98 8.03 0.60
C ALA A 28 -6.18 7.41 1.77
N LEU A 29 -5.91 6.10 1.73
CA LEU A 29 -5.11 5.42 2.74
C LEU A 29 -3.66 5.94 2.80
N VAL A 30 -3.07 6.18 1.62
CA VAL A 30 -1.71 6.70 1.46
C VAL A 30 -1.63 8.14 1.97
N THR A 31 -2.56 9.00 1.55
CA THR A 31 -2.57 10.44 1.92
C THR A 31 -2.90 10.70 3.39
N GLN A 32 -3.81 9.91 3.98
CA GLN A 32 -4.16 10.01 5.40
C GLN A 32 -3.17 9.29 6.32
N ASN A 33 -2.17 8.60 5.76
CA ASN A 33 -1.13 7.90 6.50
C ASN A 33 -1.68 6.82 7.45
N VAL A 34 -2.77 6.17 7.04
CA VAL A 34 -3.52 5.16 7.83
C VAL A 34 -2.89 3.78 7.68
N ALA A 35 -2.51 3.38 6.46
CA ALA A 35 -1.91 2.08 6.20
C ALA A 35 -0.39 2.18 6.06
N GLN A 36 0.32 1.21 6.65
CA GLN A 36 1.79 1.12 6.62
C GLN A 36 2.28 0.05 5.63
N GLU A 37 1.38 -0.82 5.19
CA GLU A 37 1.62 -1.82 4.15
C GLU A 37 0.30 -2.01 3.40
N ILE A 38 0.33 -1.85 2.07
CA ILE A 38 -0.86 -1.97 1.21
C ILE A 38 -0.56 -3.07 0.18
N GLY A 39 -1.31 -4.16 0.22
CA GLY A 39 -1.35 -5.10 -0.90
C GLY A 39 -2.49 -4.74 -1.83
N ILE A 40 -2.26 -4.74 -3.14
CA ILE A 40 -3.31 -4.54 -4.15
C ILE A 40 -3.42 -5.82 -4.98
N VAL A 41 -4.64 -6.34 -5.11
CA VAL A 41 -4.95 -7.57 -5.83
C VAL A 41 -5.97 -7.25 -6.90
N ASP A 42 -5.59 -7.43 -8.16
CA ASP A 42 -6.49 -7.29 -9.30
C ASP A 42 -6.17 -8.34 -10.37
N ILE A 43 -7.12 -8.55 -11.28
CA ILE A 43 -6.90 -9.40 -12.45
C ILE A 43 -5.99 -8.71 -13.48
N ASP A 44 -6.08 -7.38 -13.59
CA ASP A 44 -5.24 -6.57 -14.47
C ASP A 44 -3.98 -6.10 -13.73
N LYS A 45 -2.93 -6.94 -13.83
CA LYS A 45 -1.64 -6.68 -13.20
C LYS A 45 -0.93 -5.45 -13.74
N ASN A 46 -1.05 -5.17 -15.04
CA ASN A 46 -0.38 -4.03 -15.66
C ASN A 46 -0.96 -2.71 -15.14
N ARG A 47 -2.29 -2.64 -15.02
CA ARG A 47 -2.96 -1.51 -14.41
C ARG A 47 -2.56 -1.34 -12.95
N THR A 48 -2.62 -2.44 -12.19
CA THR A 48 -2.28 -2.43 -10.76
C THR A 48 -0.83 -2.02 -10.49
N GLU A 49 0.10 -2.42 -11.36
CA GLU A 49 1.49 -1.98 -11.32
C GLU A 49 1.61 -0.47 -11.56
N GLY A 50 0.90 0.07 -12.55
CA GLY A 50 0.83 1.50 -12.81
C GLY A 50 0.28 2.29 -11.61
N ASP A 51 -0.86 1.85 -11.07
CA ASP A 51 -1.51 2.50 -9.93
C ASP A 51 -0.65 2.40 -8.66
N ALA A 52 0.06 1.29 -8.43
CA ALA A 52 0.99 1.16 -7.31
C ALA A 52 2.22 2.10 -7.42
N ILE A 53 2.70 2.36 -8.64
CA ILE A 53 3.79 3.33 -8.89
C ILE A 53 3.28 4.75 -8.63
N ASP A 54 2.10 5.11 -9.14
CA ASP A 54 1.49 6.43 -8.89
C ASP A 54 1.27 6.68 -7.38
N LEU A 55 0.77 5.68 -6.66
CA LEU A 55 0.64 5.74 -5.21
C LEU A 55 1.99 5.85 -4.48
N SER A 56 3.06 5.27 -5.05
CA SER A 56 4.41 5.38 -4.50
C SER A 56 4.99 6.78 -4.67
N ASP A 57 4.71 7.43 -5.80
CA ASP A 57 5.11 8.82 -6.04
C ASP A 57 4.35 9.77 -5.11
N ALA A 58 3.08 9.49 -4.82
CA ALA A 58 2.29 10.24 -3.83
C ALA A 58 2.85 10.13 -2.40
N LEU A 59 3.55 9.04 -2.05
CA LEU A 59 4.20 8.90 -0.74
C LEU A 59 5.34 9.90 -0.52
N ALA A 60 5.99 10.39 -1.58
CA ALA A 60 7.09 11.36 -1.46
C ALA A 60 6.65 12.66 -0.76
N PHE A 61 5.36 12.98 -0.82
CA PHE A 61 4.76 14.17 -0.24
C PHE A 61 4.11 13.93 1.13
N ASN A 62 4.02 12.67 1.58
CA ASN A 62 3.38 12.28 2.83
C ASN A 62 4.45 11.77 3.82
N SER A 63 4.31 12.07 5.11
CA SER A 63 5.33 11.81 6.16
C SER A 63 5.96 10.41 6.09
N PRO A 64 7.22 10.21 6.55
CA PRO A 64 8.06 9.04 6.21
C PRO A 64 7.60 7.76 6.93
N LYS A 65 6.44 7.23 6.57
CA LYS A 65 6.08 5.84 6.82
C LYS A 65 6.44 5.06 5.56
N LYS A 66 7.22 4.01 5.76
CA LYS A 66 7.62 3.09 4.69
C LYS A 66 6.40 2.25 4.32
N THR A 67 5.61 2.74 3.36
CA THR A 67 4.52 1.98 2.76
C THR A 67 5.10 1.02 1.73
N LEU A 68 4.78 -0.26 1.89
CA LEU A 68 5.20 -1.30 0.95
C LEU A 68 3.98 -1.68 0.11
N PHE A 69 4.11 -1.58 -1.21
CA PHE A 69 3.12 -2.09 -2.16
C PHE A 69 3.45 -3.52 -2.57
N ARG A 70 2.43 -4.38 -2.56
CA ARG A 70 2.55 -5.75 -3.07
C ARG A 70 1.42 -6.06 -4.01
N ILE A 71 1.77 -6.49 -5.22
CA ILE A 71 0.84 -6.84 -6.28
C ILE A 71 0.75 -8.36 -6.32
N LEU A 72 -0.48 -8.89 -6.30
CA LEU A 72 -0.76 -10.33 -6.27
C LEU A 72 -1.58 -10.74 -7.50
#